data_AF-A0A3D1JK45-F1
#
_entry.id   AF-A0A3D1JK45-F1
#
_cell.length_a   1.000
_cell.length_b   1.000
_cell.length_c   1.000
_cell.angle_alpha   90.00
_cell.angle_beta   90.00
_cell.angle_gamma   90.00
#
_symmetry.space_group_name_H-M   'P 1'
#
loop_
_entity.id
_entity.type
_entity.pdbx_description
1 polymer ?
#
loop_
_entity_poly.entity_id
_entity_poly.type
_entity_poly.pdbx_seq_one_letter_code
_entity_poly.pdbx_strand_id
1 'polypeptide(L)'
;MIDREHPLSVVRQAKLLEISRGAVYYRPRQTSEADLALMRRIDELHLEHPFMGARMLRRMLLREGIRVGRRHLGTLMQRMGIAALCPQPGTSERHPGHKIYPYLLRKVAIRRANQVWALDT
;
A
#
# COMPACT_ATOMS: atom_id res chain seq x y z
N MET A 1 -8.60 29.66 -6.30
CA MET A 1 -9.76 28.78 -6.57
C MET A 1 -10.26 29.12 -7.97
N ILE A 2 -10.62 28.13 -8.80
CA ILE A 2 -11.16 28.40 -10.15
C ILE A 2 -12.46 29.20 -10.01
N ASP A 3 -12.61 30.27 -10.76
CA ASP A 3 -13.80 31.12 -10.78
C ASP A 3 -14.41 31.13 -12.19
N ARG A 4 -15.71 30.85 -12.31
CA ARG A 4 -16.41 30.81 -13.60
C ARG A 4 -16.81 32.20 -14.10
N GLU A 5 -16.86 33.18 -13.22
CA GLU A 5 -17.23 34.57 -13.55
C GLU A 5 -15.99 35.42 -13.92
N HIS A 6 -14.79 34.88 -13.74
CA HIS A 6 -13.55 35.57 -14.07
C HIS A 6 -13.40 35.81 -15.60
N PRO A 7 -12.78 36.92 -16.04
CA PRO A 7 -12.49 37.20 -17.45
C PRO A 7 -11.62 36.15 -18.17
N LEU A 8 -10.97 35.25 -17.42
CA LEU A 8 -10.09 34.23 -17.97
C LEU A 8 -10.91 32.95 -18.13
N SER A 9 -10.78 32.27 -19.27
CA SER A 9 -11.44 30.98 -19.43
C SER A 9 -10.98 29.98 -18.37
N VAL A 10 -11.87 29.06 -17.97
CA VAL A 10 -11.57 27.96 -17.03
C VAL A 10 -10.33 27.18 -17.46
N VAL A 11 -10.10 27.03 -18.77
CA VAL A 11 -8.91 26.37 -19.33
C VAL A 11 -7.64 27.14 -18.99
N ARG A 12 -7.67 28.48 -19.13
CA ARG A 12 -6.51 29.33 -18.86
C ARG A 12 -6.21 29.41 -17.37
N GLN A 13 -7.25 29.48 -16.53
CA GLN A 13 -7.08 29.41 -15.07
C GLN A 13 -6.51 28.06 -14.63
N ALA A 14 -7.01 26.94 -15.17
CA ALA A 14 -6.49 25.61 -14.87
C ALA A 14 -5.01 25.47 -15.27
N LYS A 15 -4.63 26.00 -16.45
CA LYS A 15 -3.24 26.03 -16.92
C LYS A 15 -2.34 26.87 -16.02
N LEU A 16 -2.79 28.04 -15.58
CA LEU A 16 -2.04 28.92 -14.68
C LEU A 16 -1.85 28.31 -13.29
N LEU A 17 -2.80 27.50 -12.83
CA LEU A 17 -2.75 26.78 -11.56
C LEU A 17 -2.08 25.40 -11.67
N GLU A 18 -1.59 25.03 -12.85
CA GLU A 18 -0.97 23.71 -13.13
C GLU A 18 -1.85 22.51 -12.75
N ILE A 19 -3.18 22.67 -12.80
CA ILE A 19 -4.14 21.60 -12.56
C ILE A 19 -4.76 21.10 -13.86
N SER A 20 -5.11 19.82 -13.90
CA SER A 20 -5.81 19.27 -15.05
C SER A 20 -7.20 19.92 -15.20
N ARG A 21 -7.60 20.22 -16.43
CA ARG A 21 -8.95 20.73 -16.74
C ARG A 21 -10.04 19.79 -16.21
N GLY A 22 -9.81 18.47 -16.26
CA GLY A 22 -10.76 17.47 -15.77
C GLY A 22 -11.00 17.56 -14.26
N ALA A 23 -9.95 17.84 -13.47
CA ALA A 23 -10.06 18.01 -12.02
C ALA A 23 -10.99 19.18 -11.65
N VAL A 24 -11.06 20.22 -12.48
CA VAL A 24 -11.95 21.37 -12.26
C VAL A 24 -13.44 21.00 -12.33
N TYR A 25 -13.79 20.04 -13.20
CA TYR A 25 -15.18 19.60 -13.36
C TYR A 25 -15.53 18.41 -12.48
N TYR A 26 -14.53 17.71 -11.95
CA TYR A 26 -14.75 16.56 -11.09
C TYR A 26 -15.38 17.00 -9.77
N ARG A 27 -16.57 16.47 -9.47
CA ARG A 27 -17.17 16.57 -8.14
C ARG A 27 -16.83 15.30 -7.37
N PRO A 28 -16.16 15.41 -6.20
CA PRO A 28 -15.85 14.25 -5.39
C PRO A 28 -17.14 13.53 -4.98
N ARG A 29 -17.20 12.23 -5.26
CA ARG A 29 -18.34 11.40 -4.87
C ARG A 29 -18.12 10.88 -3.45
N GLN A 30 -19.07 11.13 -2.56
CA GLN A 30 -19.05 10.58 -1.21
C GLN A 30 -19.10 9.05 -1.26
N THR A 31 -18.45 8.43 -0.27
CA THR A 31 -18.53 6.98 -0.06
C THR A 31 -19.96 6.61 0.32
N SER A 32 -20.48 5.51 -0.22
CA SER A 32 -21.81 5.02 0.18
C SER A 32 -21.79 4.53 1.63
N GLU A 33 -22.93 4.54 2.32
CA GLU A 33 -23.01 4.01 3.70
C GLU A 33 -22.63 2.53 3.77
N ALA A 34 -23.00 1.73 2.77
CA ALA A 34 -22.63 0.33 2.66
C ALA A 34 -21.09 0.17 2.55
N ASP A 35 -20.43 1.03 1.76
CA ASP A 35 -18.98 1.02 1.65
C ASP A 35 -18.32 1.49 2.94
N LEU A 36 -18.89 2.46 3.66
CA LEU A 36 -18.38 2.90 4.97
C LEU A 36 -18.46 1.77 6.01
N ALA A 37 -19.58 1.04 6.06
CA ALA A 37 -19.73 -0.12 6.94
C ALA A 37 -18.71 -1.21 6.58
N LEU A 38 -18.51 -1.46 5.29
CA LEU A 38 -17.52 -2.40 4.81
C LEU A 38 -16.08 -1.96 5.12
N MET A 39 -15.76 -0.68 4.97
CA MET A 39 -14.45 -0.11 5.32
C MET A 39 -14.16 -0.26 6.81
N ARG A 40 -15.14 -0.03 7.70
CA ARG A 40 -15.00 -0.29 9.14
C ARG A 40 -14.66 -1.75 9.42
N ARG A 41 -15.38 -2.68 8.78
CA ARG A 41 -15.10 -4.12 8.96
C ARG A 41 -13.73 -4.53 8.43
N ILE A 42 -13.29 -3.94 7.31
CA ILE A 42 -11.93 -4.15 6.78
C ILE A 42 -10.87 -3.65 7.76
N ASP A 43 -11.08 -2.50 8.39
CA ASP A 43 -10.16 -1.91 9.36
C ASP A 43 -9.98 -2.82 10.58
N GLU A 44 -11.09 -3.30 11.17
CA GLU A 44 -11.09 -4.27 12.26
C GLU A 44 -10.31 -5.55 11.88
N LEU A 45 -10.61 -6.14 10.72
CA LEU A 45 -9.93 -7.33 10.24
C LEU A 45 -8.44 -7.09 9.94
N HIS A 46 -8.06 -5.87 9.56
CA HIS A 46 -6.66 -5.52 9.34
C HIS A 46 -5.87 -5.42 10.65
N LEU A 47 -6.50 -4.88 11.70
CA LEU A 47 -5.91 -4.82 13.05
C LEU A 47 -5.72 -6.23 13.64
N GLU A 48 -6.69 -7.12 13.45
CA GLU A 48 -6.61 -8.50 13.94
C GLU A 48 -5.67 -9.37 13.07
N HIS A 49 -5.69 -9.14 11.76
CA HIS A 49 -5.04 -10.00 10.78
C HIS A 49 -4.30 -9.19 9.69
N PRO A 50 -3.18 -8.54 10.04
CA PRO A 50 -2.49 -7.60 9.16
C PRO A 50 -1.97 -8.20 7.84
N PHE A 51 -1.77 -9.52 7.79
CA PHE A 51 -1.33 -10.26 6.61
C PHE A 51 -2.45 -10.52 5.58
N MET A 52 -3.72 -10.26 5.90
CA MET A 52 -4.83 -10.57 5.00
C MET A 52 -4.96 -9.55 3.87
N GLY A 53 -4.58 -9.97 2.66
CA GLY A 53 -4.91 -9.22 1.45
C GLY A 53 -6.36 -9.39 0.98
N ALA A 54 -6.76 -8.64 -0.05
CA ALA A 54 -8.13 -8.64 -0.59
C ALA A 54 -8.71 -10.04 -0.91
N ARG A 55 -7.86 -11.03 -1.27
CA ARG A 55 -8.31 -12.42 -1.51
C ARG A 55 -8.74 -13.12 -0.22
N MET A 56 -8.00 -12.92 0.88
CA MET A 56 -8.28 -13.52 2.18
C MET A 56 -9.46 -12.82 2.85
N LEU A 57 -9.45 -11.48 2.84
CA LEU A 57 -10.56 -10.67 3.34
C LEU A 57 -11.89 -11.04 2.68
N ARG A 58 -11.91 -11.23 1.35
CA ARG A 58 -13.11 -11.72 0.64
C ARG A 58 -13.64 -13.03 1.23
N ARG A 59 -12.76 -13.99 1.54
CA ARG A 59 -13.19 -15.29 2.09
C ARG A 59 -13.68 -15.14 3.52
N MET A 60 -13.03 -14.28 4.32
CA MET A 60 -13.44 -14.00 5.69
C MET A 60 -14.82 -13.35 5.71
N LEU A 61 -15.00 -12.27 4.96
CA LEU A 61 -16.29 -11.58 4.81
C LEU A 61 -17.38 -12.50 4.27
N LEU A 62 -17.06 -13.40 3.34
CA LEU A 62 -18.02 -14.39 2.85
C LEU A 62 -18.50 -15.36 3.95
N ARG A 63 -17.62 -15.74 4.89
CA ARG A 63 -17.99 -16.58 6.05
C ARG A 63 -18.88 -15.82 7.04
N GLU A 64 -18.72 -14.51 7.12
CA GLU A 64 -19.57 -13.60 7.88
C GLU A 64 -20.90 -13.27 7.16
N GLY A 65 -21.15 -13.87 5.98
CA GLY A 65 -22.35 -13.64 5.19
C GLY A 65 -22.29 -12.42 4.27
N ILE A 66 -21.19 -11.66 4.27
CA ILE A 66 -21.01 -10.45 3.48
C ILE A 66 -20.41 -10.80 2.10
N ARG A 67 -21.23 -10.71 1.05
CA ARG A 67 -20.80 -11.02 -0.32
C ARG A 67 -20.20 -9.78 -1.00
N VAL A 68 -18.87 -9.75 -1.14
CA VAL A 68 -18.15 -8.66 -1.81
C VAL A 68 -17.19 -9.18 -2.89
N GLY A 69 -17.09 -8.45 -3.99
CA GLY A 69 -16.11 -8.73 -5.06
C GLY A 69 -14.68 -8.36 -4.67
N ARG A 70 -13.70 -9.14 -5.14
CA ARG A 70 -12.27 -8.89 -4.86
C ARG A 70 -11.82 -7.50 -5.33
N ARG A 71 -12.26 -7.06 -6.51
CA ARG A 71 -11.89 -5.75 -7.07
C ARG A 71 -12.41 -4.62 -6.18
N HIS A 72 -13.64 -4.73 -5.70
CA HIS A 72 -14.25 -3.75 -4.80
C HIS A 72 -13.46 -3.63 -3.49
N LEU A 73 -13.13 -4.75 -2.86
CA LEU A 73 -12.28 -4.76 -1.66
C LEU A 73 -10.91 -4.13 -1.93
N GLY A 74 -10.27 -4.44 -3.06
CA GLY A 74 -9.00 -3.83 -3.44
C GLY A 74 -9.08 -2.30 -3.57
N THR A 75 -10.14 -1.79 -4.21
CA THR A 75 -10.38 -0.35 -4.32
C THR A 75 -10.59 0.30 -2.96
N LEU A 76 -11.35 -0.33 -2.06
CA LEU A 76 -11.57 0.19 -0.71
C LEU A 76 -10.29 0.16 0.13
N MET A 77 -9.53 -0.93 0.10
CA MET A 77 -8.22 -1.02 0.76
C MET A 77 -7.27 0.07 0.27
N GLN A 78 -7.19 0.29 -1.05
CA GLN A 78 -6.37 1.35 -1.63
C GLN A 78 -6.84 2.74 -1.17
N ARG A 79 -8.15 2.97 -1.13
CA ARG A 79 -8.74 4.23 -0.63
C ARG A 79 -8.44 4.47 0.85
N MET A 80 -8.36 3.40 1.64
CA MET A 80 -8.01 3.44 3.07
C MET A 80 -6.50 3.53 3.32
N GLY A 81 -5.65 3.30 2.31
CA GLY A 81 -4.20 3.20 2.50
C GLY A 81 -3.77 1.89 3.19
N ILE A 82 -4.62 0.87 3.19
CA ILE A 82 -4.35 -0.42 3.84
C ILE A 82 -3.77 -1.40 2.82
N ALA A 83 -2.69 -2.08 3.22
CA ALA A 83 -2.08 -3.16 2.46
C ALA A 83 -1.80 -4.35 3.36
N ALA A 84 -1.75 -5.55 2.77
CA ALA A 84 -1.37 -6.74 3.50
C ALA A 84 0.11 -6.67 3.90
N LEU A 85 0.38 -6.78 5.19
CA LEU A 85 1.73 -6.88 5.73
C LEU A 85 2.17 -8.33 5.64
N CYS A 86 2.75 -8.69 4.49
CA CYS A 86 3.37 -9.99 4.28
C CYS A 86 4.76 -9.84 3.64
N PRO A 87 5.68 -10.80 3.90
CA PRO A 87 6.94 -10.85 3.19
C PRO A 87 6.67 -10.84 1.68
N GLN A 88 7.26 -9.88 0.99
CA GLN A 88 7.13 -9.81 -0.45
C GLN A 88 7.85 -11.00 -1.10
N PRO A 89 7.31 -11.53 -2.21
CA PRO A 89 8.00 -12.58 -2.95
C PRO A 89 9.40 -12.07 -3.37
N GLY A 90 10.40 -12.95 -3.30
CA GLY A 90 11.77 -12.61 -3.66
C GLY A 90 12.55 -11.83 -2.62
N THR A 91 12.06 -11.66 -1.38
CA THR A 91 12.86 -11.11 -0.26
C THR A 91 14.05 -12.00 0.11
N SER A 92 13.98 -13.29 -0.20
CA SER A 92 15.11 -14.23 -0.11
C SER A 92 15.93 -14.32 -1.40
N GLU A 93 15.44 -13.74 -2.51
CA GLU A 93 16.16 -13.71 -3.77
C GLU A 93 17.10 -12.50 -3.80
N ARG A 94 18.34 -12.77 -4.21
CA ARG A 94 19.36 -11.74 -4.33
C ARG A 94 18.99 -10.75 -5.44
N HIS A 95 19.17 -9.46 -5.17
CA HIS A 95 19.12 -8.46 -6.22
C HIS A 95 20.25 -8.75 -7.24
N PRO A 96 19.99 -8.77 -8.56
CA PRO A 96 20.99 -9.16 -9.57
C PRO A 96 22.29 -8.32 -9.53
N GLY A 97 22.17 -7.06 -9.11
CA GLY A 97 23.31 -6.14 -8.98
C GLY A 97 24.15 -6.31 -7.70
N HIS A 98 23.71 -7.12 -6.74
CA HIS A 98 24.43 -7.27 -5.47
C HIS A 98 25.36 -8.47 -5.52
N LYS A 99 26.68 -8.20 -5.53
CA LYS A 99 27.71 -9.24 -5.48
C LYS A 99 27.65 -9.98 -4.14
N ILE A 100 27.47 -11.30 -4.19
CA ILE A 100 27.58 -12.14 -2.99
C ILE A 100 29.05 -12.31 -2.66
N TYR A 101 29.46 -11.82 -1.48
CA TYR A 101 30.76 -12.15 -0.91
C TYR A 101 30.66 -13.46 -0.13
N PRO A 102 31.62 -14.39 -0.30
CA PRO A 102 31.66 -15.58 0.53
C PRO A 102 31.81 -15.18 2.00
N TYR A 103 31.06 -15.83 2.89
CA TYR A 103 31.26 -15.64 4.33
C TYR A 103 32.58 -16.32 4.73
N LEU A 104 33.67 -15.55 4.76
CA LEU A 104 35.03 -16.04 4.97
C LEU A 104 35.25 -16.67 6.36
N LEU A 105 34.35 -16.39 7.30
CA LEU A 105 34.38 -16.98 8.64
C LEU A 105 33.64 -18.34 8.70
N ARG A 106 32.99 -18.77 7.61
CA ARG A 106 32.33 -20.08 7.54
C ARG A 106 33.39 -21.17 7.71
N LYS A 107 33.40 -21.83 8.88
CA LYS A 107 34.35 -22.88 9.33
C LYS A 107 35.63 -22.40 10.03
N VAL A 108 35.73 -21.13 10.40
CA VAL A 108 36.84 -20.66 11.25
C VAL A 108 36.47 -20.88 12.71
N ALA A 109 37.26 -21.69 13.43
CA ALA A 109 37.13 -21.82 14.88
C ALA A 109 37.71 -20.57 15.56
N ILE A 110 36.85 -19.84 16.28
CA ILE A 110 37.24 -18.66 17.05
C ILE A 110 37.69 -19.14 18.43
N ARG A 111 38.99 -19.03 18.72
CA ARG A 111 39.63 -19.61 19.92
C ARG A 111 40.23 -18.58 20.88
N ARG A 112 40.29 -17.30 20.48
CA ARG A 112 40.81 -16.21 21.31
C ARG A 112 39.99 -14.93 21.16
N ALA A 113 40.03 -14.09 22.19
CA ALA A 113 39.49 -12.74 22.11
C ALA A 113 40.17 -11.95 20.97
N ASN A 114 39.42 -11.01 20.36
CA ASN A 114 39.90 -10.16 19.26
C ASN A 114 40.33 -10.90 17.98
N GLN A 115 39.81 -12.11 17.73
CA GLN A 115 40.07 -12.85 16.49
C GLN A 115 39.10 -12.49 15.35
N VAL A 116 37.91 -11.98 15.68
CA VAL A 116 36.86 -11.57 14.73
C VAL A 116 36.20 -10.31 15.27
N TRP A 117 35.87 -9.37 14.40
CA TRP A 117 35.09 -8.17 14.70
C TRP A 117 33.88 -8.09 13.77
N ALA A 118 32.75 -7.68 14.33
CA ALA A 118 31.55 -7.31 13.58
C ALA A 118 31.30 -5.83 13.82
N LEU A 119 30.84 -5.12 12.79
CA LEU A 119 30.49 -3.71 12.84
C LEU A 119 29.06 -3.61 12.33
N ASP A 120 28.13 -3.26 13.21
CA ASP A 120 26.78 -2.88 12.81
C ASP A 120 26.77 -1.35 12.67
N THR A 121 26.81 -0.88 11.42
CA THR A 121 26.61 0.54 11.05
C THR A 121 25.16 0.85 10.75
#